data_AF-A0A2G6T9T3-F1
#
_entry.id   AF-A0A2G6T9T3-F1
#
_cell.length_a   1.000
_cell.length_b   1.000
_cell.length_c   1.000
_cell.angle_alpha   90.00
_cell.angle_beta   90.00
_cell.angle_gamma   90.00
#
_symmetry.space_group_name_H-M   'P 1'
#
loop_
_entity.id
_entity.type
_entity.pdbx_description
1 polymer ?
#
loop_
_entity_poly.entity_id
_entity_poly.type
_entity_poly.pdbx_seq_one_letter_code
_entity_poly.pdbx_strand_id
1 'polypeptide(L)'
;MKDQVLHLRITLALSAIDDLIPSYMQVEEDKAISNGNVAICIIDEEGMVYGRMYGNDKARKRQSYKIAWTKASQVWLTGVKTGDYERLVFNKIVDENANGIEAPDLIGWQGGQPIILNDGTQLSIGFSGFRGVTDLEIVTKAFKKI
;
A
#
# COMPACT_ATOMS: atom_id res chain seq x y z
N MET A 1 -4.82 -12.86 21.78
CA MET A 1 -6.22 -12.48 21.45
C MET A 1 -6.28 -11.22 20.58
N LYS A 2 -5.63 -10.10 20.94
CA LYS A 2 -5.57 -8.89 20.10
C LYS A 2 -5.00 -9.16 18.70
N ASP A 3 -3.89 -9.89 18.62
CA ASP A 3 -3.22 -10.19 17.35
C ASP A 3 -4.08 -11.07 16.43
N GLN A 4 -4.87 -11.98 17.00
CA GLN A 4 -5.82 -12.81 16.25
C GLN A 4 -6.96 -11.97 15.67
N VAL A 5 -7.46 -10.97 16.43
CA VAL A 5 -8.48 -10.04 15.95
C VAL A 5 -7.93 -9.17 14.82
N LEU A 6 -6.71 -8.63 14.98
CA LEU A 6 -6.05 -7.85 13.94
C LEU A 6 -5.84 -8.67 12.66
N HIS A 7 -5.34 -9.90 12.80
CA HIS A 7 -5.15 -10.81 11.67
C HIS A 7 -6.46 -11.09 10.92
N LEU A 8 -7.57 -11.31 11.64
CA LEU A 8 -8.89 -11.50 11.03
C LEU A 8 -9.36 -10.24 10.29
N ARG A 9 -9.19 -9.07 10.90
CA ARG A 9 -9.52 -7.77 10.27
C ARG A 9 -8.73 -7.54 8.99
N ILE A 10 -7.43 -7.77 9.01
CA ILE A 10 -6.57 -7.67 7.82
C ILE A 10 -7.01 -8.67 6.76
N THR A 11 -7.35 -9.91 7.14
CA THR A 11 -7.83 -10.93 6.21
C THR A 11 -9.13 -10.51 5.53
N LEU A 12 -10.08 -9.93 6.27
CA LEU A 12 -11.31 -9.36 5.73
C LEU A 12 -11.03 -8.21 4.76
N ALA A 13 -10.08 -7.33 5.09
CA ALA A 13 -9.65 -6.25 4.20
C ALA A 13 -9.08 -6.79 2.88
N LEU A 14 -8.21 -7.79 2.95
CA LEU A 14 -7.61 -8.44 1.77
C LEU A 14 -8.66 -9.12 0.90
N SER A 15 -9.74 -9.64 1.49
CA SER A 15 -10.89 -10.16 0.74
C SER A 15 -11.68 -9.04 0.07
N ALA A 16 -11.99 -7.95 0.79
CA ALA A 16 -12.72 -6.82 0.23
C ALA A 16 -11.96 -6.15 -0.94
N ILE A 17 -10.62 -6.13 -0.88
CA ILE A 17 -9.78 -5.68 -1.99
C ILE A 17 -9.94 -6.57 -3.22
N ASP A 18 -9.96 -7.90 -3.03
CA ASP A 18 -10.17 -8.89 -4.11
C ASP A 18 -11.47 -8.57 -4.86
N ASP A 19 -12.54 -8.31 -4.10
CA ASP A 19 -13.87 -7.99 -4.64
C ASP A 19 -13.93 -6.62 -5.36
N LEU A 20 -13.10 -5.65 -4.95
CA LEU A 20 -13.05 -4.32 -5.55
C LEU A 20 -12.28 -4.30 -6.88
N ILE A 21 -11.21 -5.08 -7.01
CA ILE A 21 -10.31 -5.06 -8.17
C ILE A 21 -11.05 -5.17 -9.52
N PRO A 22 -12.01 -6.09 -9.74
CA PRO A 22 -12.72 -6.21 -11.01
C PRO A 22 -13.44 -4.92 -11.47
N SER A 23 -13.90 -4.10 -10.52
CA SER A 23 -14.60 -2.86 -10.82
C SER A 23 -13.65 -1.77 -11.35
N TYR A 24 -12.48 -1.64 -10.74
CA TYR A 24 -11.43 -0.71 -11.20
C TYR A 24 -10.78 -1.17 -12.50
N MET A 25 -10.79 -2.48 -12.79
CA MET A 25 -10.36 -3.01 -14.08
C MET A 25 -11.23 -2.59 -15.27
N GLN A 26 -12.42 -2.01 -15.02
CA GLN A 26 -13.25 -1.41 -16.08
C GLN A 26 -12.75 -0.04 -16.53
N VAL A 27 -11.82 0.57 -15.78
CA VAL A 27 -11.18 1.83 -16.13
C VAL A 27 -9.93 1.52 -16.97
N GLU A 28 -9.92 1.95 -18.23
CA GLU A 28 -8.89 1.53 -19.19
C GLU A 28 -7.49 2.01 -18.77
N GLU A 29 -7.39 3.20 -18.17
CA GLU A 29 -6.12 3.74 -17.67
C GLU A 29 -5.53 2.90 -16.52
N ASP A 30 -6.39 2.36 -15.65
CA ASP A 30 -5.95 1.50 -14.56
C ASP A 30 -5.58 0.10 -15.08
N LYS A 31 -6.40 -0.44 -15.99
CA LYS A 31 -6.14 -1.71 -16.67
C LYS A 31 -4.83 -1.69 -17.46
N ALA A 32 -4.52 -0.60 -18.16
CA ALA A 32 -3.32 -0.48 -18.98
C ALA A 32 -2.01 -0.57 -18.18
N ILE A 33 -2.03 -0.27 -16.87
CA ILE A 33 -0.81 -0.26 -16.03
C ILE A 33 -0.32 -1.66 -15.74
N SER A 34 -1.17 -2.55 -15.24
CA SER A 34 -0.75 -3.90 -14.82
C SER A 34 -1.63 -5.03 -15.33
N ASN A 35 -2.69 -4.71 -16.07
CA ASN A 35 -3.70 -5.65 -16.53
C ASN A 35 -4.22 -6.55 -15.39
N GLY A 36 -4.51 -5.94 -14.24
CA GLY A 36 -5.06 -6.62 -13.06
C GLY A 36 -4.04 -7.38 -12.21
N ASN A 37 -2.74 -7.23 -12.49
CA ASN A 37 -1.68 -7.82 -11.69
C ASN A 37 -1.21 -6.82 -10.62
N VAL A 38 -1.95 -6.80 -9.52
CA VAL A 38 -1.78 -5.84 -8.43
C VAL A 38 -1.32 -6.52 -7.16
N ALA A 39 -0.83 -5.74 -6.20
CA ALA A 39 -0.35 -6.24 -4.93
C ALA A 39 -0.58 -5.24 -3.81
N ILE A 40 -0.76 -5.78 -2.60
CA ILE A 40 -0.81 -5.02 -1.36
C ILE A 40 0.18 -5.59 -0.35
N CYS A 41 0.85 -4.69 0.36
CA CYS A 41 1.65 -4.98 1.55
C CYS A 41 1.13 -4.10 2.70
N ILE A 42 1.03 -4.68 3.89
CA ILE A 42 0.55 -4.05 5.12
C ILE A 42 1.59 -4.37 6.20
N ILE A 43 2.02 -3.36 6.95
CA ILE A 43 2.95 -3.49 8.06
C ILE A 43 2.25 -2.89 9.29
N ASP A 44 2.15 -3.66 10.38
CA ASP A 44 1.64 -3.14 11.64
C ASP A 44 2.71 -2.40 12.46
N GLU A 45 2.36 -1.93 13.66
CA GLU A 45 3.24 -1.11 14.51
C GLU A 45 4.48 -1.90 14.95
N GLU A 46 4.35 -3.20 15.16
CA GLU A 46 5.43 -4.11 15.56
C GLU A 46 6.29 -4.59 14.39
N GLY A 47 5.92 -4.26 13.15
CA GLY A 47 6.65 -4.65 11.95
C GLY A 47 6.24 -6.02 11.38
N MET A 48 5.13 -6.61 11.83
CA MET A 48 4.57 -7.80 11.20
C MET A 48 4.03 -7.44 9.82
N VAL A 49 4.41 -8.26 8.83
CA VAL A 49 4.07 -8.02 7.43
C VAL A 49 2.94 -8.95 6.99
N TYR A 50 1.90 -8.34 6.43
CA TYR A 50 0.82 -9.01 5.73
C TYR A 50 0.81 -8.57 4.27
N GLY A 51 0.22 -9.38 3.39
CA GLY A 51 0.11 -8.99 2.00
C GLY A 51 -0.53 -10.04 1.11
N ARG A 52 -0.91 -9.61 -0.08
CA ARG A 52 -1.48 -10.48 -1.11
C ARG A 52 -1.15 -9.95 -2.50
N MET A 53 -0.99 -10.89 -3.43
CA MET A 53 -0.79 -10.62 -4.86
C MET A 53 -1.98 -11.15 -5.65
N TYR A 54 -2.55 -10.33 -6.53
CA TYR A 54 -3.76 -10.61 -7.30
C TYR A 54 -3.45 -10.63 -8.81
N GLY A 55 -4.21 -11.40 -9.59
CA GLY A 55 -3.99 -11.57 -11.03
C GLY A 55 -3.31 -12.90 -11.40
N ASN A 56 -2.96 -13.07 -12.68
CA ASN A 56 -2.53 -14.36 -13.24
C ASN A 56 -1.04 -14.39 -13.69
N ASP A 57 -0.41 -13.24 -13.90
CA ASP A 57 0.99 -13.16 -14.29
C ASP A 57 1.89 -13.14 -13.05
N LYS A 58 2.65 -14.22 -12.84
CA LYS A 58 3.56 -14.37 -11.69
C LYS A 58 4.64 -13.29 -11.66
N ALA A 59 5.24 -12.96 -12.80
CA ALA A 59 6.33 -11.99 -12.87
C ALA A 59 5.81 -10.58 -12.59
N ARG A 60 4.67 -10.23 -13.19
CA ARG A 60 4.04 -8.92 -12.97
C ARG A 60 3.60 -8.73 -11.53
N LYS A 61 2.96 -9.75 -10.93
CA LYS A 61 2.56 -9.72 -9.51
C LYS A 61 3.74 -9.54 -8.56
N ARG A 62 4.84 -10.27 -8.79
CA ARG A 62 6.07 -10.10 -7.99
C ARG A 62 6.60 -8.67 -8.08
N GLN A 63 6.61 -8.08 -9.27
CA GLN A 63 7.06 -6.70 -9.46
C GLN A 63 6.15 -5.71 -8.73
N SER A 64 4.83 -5.87 -8.84
CA SER A 64 3.86 -5.05 -8.10
C SER A 64 4.07 -5.20 -6.59
N TYR A 65 4.33 -6.41 -6.08
CA TYR A 65 4.55 -6.62 -4.65
C TYR A 65 5.85 -5.98 -4.15
N LYS A 66 6.93 -6.01 -4.94
CA LYS A 66 8.16 -5.27 -4.61
C LYS A 66 7.85 -3.79 -4.38
N ILE A 67 7.09 -3.17 -5.29
CA ILE A 67 6.72 -1.75 -5.19
C ILE A 67 5.78 -1.53 -3.99
N ALA A 68 4.79 -2.39 -3.79
CA ALA A 68 3.85 -2.31 -2.66
C ALA A 68 4.59 -2.40 -1.31
N TRP A 69 5.55 -3.32 -1.19
CA TRP A 69 6.39 -3.44 0.00
C TRP A 69 7.23 -2.19 0.25
N THR A 70 7.93 -1.67 -0.77
CA THR A 70 8.73 -0.45 -0.61
C THR A 70 7.86 0.75 -0.18
N LYS A 71 6.66 0.90 -0.76
CA LYS A 71 5.68 1.92 -0.35
C LYS A 71 5.26 1.75 1.12
N ALA A 72 4.92 0.52 1.53
CA ALA A 72 4.48 0.21 2.89
C ALA A 72 5.60 0.48 3.91
N SER A 73 6.82 0.05 3.61
CA SER A 73 8.01 0.28 4.45
C SER A 73 8.32 1.77 4.59
N GLN A 74 8.24 2.56 3.51
CA GLN A 74 8.41 4.01 3.58
C GLN A 74 7.34 4.66 4.47
N VAL A 75 6.08 4.24 4.37
CA VAL A 75 5.01 4.73 5.27
C VAL A 75 5.28 4.31 6.70
N TRP A 76 5.74 3.08 6.93
CA TRP A 76 6.03 2.57 8.28
C TRP A 76 7.15 3.34 8.97
N LEU A 77 8.20 3.70 8.23
CA LEU A 77 9.33 4.49 8.75
C LEU A 77 8.97 5.95 9.01
N THR A 78 8.04 6.52 8.24
CA THR A 78 7.82 7.98 8.21
C THR A 78 6.46 8.41 8.75
N GLY A 79 5.47 7.52 8.77
CA GLY A 79 4.06 7.84 8.99
C GLY A 79 3.41 8.65 7.85
N VAL A 80 4.14 8.91 6.75
CA VAL A 80 3.71 9.83 5.68
C VAL A 80 3.34 9.07 4.41
N LYS A 81 2.32 9.54 3.69
CA LYS A 81 1.96 9.01 2.36
C LYS A 81 3.14 9.18 1.41
N THR A 82 3.40 8.19 0.56
CA THR A 82 4.61 8.18 -0.29
C THR A 82 4.73 9.43 -1.19
N GLY A 83 3.62 9.83 -1.81
CA GLY A 83 3.57 11.04 -2.64
C GLY A 83 3.70 12.36 -1.88
N ASP A 84 3.37 12.38 -0.59
CA ASP A 84 3.57 13.56 0.24
C ASP A 84 5.01 13.62 0.77
N TYR A 85 5.60 12.47 1.13
CA TYR A 85 6.99 12.37 1.57
C TYR A 85 7.97 12.84 0.49
N GLU A 86 7.71 12.48 -0.78
CA GLU A 86 8.51 12.97 -1.92
C GLU A 86 8.59 14.51 -1.94
N ARG A 87 7.46 15.19 -1.71
CA ARG A 87 7.40 16.65 -1.66
C ARG A 87 8.19 17.21 -0.49
N LEU A 88 8.23 16.52 0.65
CA LEU A 88 9.03 16.93 1.81
C LEU A 88 10.52 16.89 1.47
N VAL A 89 10.98 15.84 0.79
CA VAL A 89 12.37 15.69 0.36
C VAL A 89 12.74 16.76 -0.68
N PHE A 90 11.94 16.93 -1.75
CA PHE A 90 12.25 17.92 -2.78
C PHE A 90 12.19 19.38 -2.29
N ASN A 91 11.33 19.66 -1.31
CA ASN A 91 11.27 20.99 -0.68
C ASN A 91 12.33 21.17 0.43
N LYS A 92 13.23 20.20 0.63
CA LYS A 92 14.30 20.24 1.65
C LYS A 92 13.76 20.40 3.08
N ILE A 93 12.53 19.93 3.32
CA ILE A 93 11.94 19.83 4.66
C ILE A 93 12.51 18.59 5.37
N VAL A 94 12.78 17.53 4.59
CA VAL A 94 13.45 16.32 5.02
C VAL A 94 14.68 16.13 4.12
N ASP A 95 15.81 15.74 4.70
CA ASP A 95 17.03 15.50 3.93
C ASP A 95 16.90 14.27 3.03
N GLU A 96 17.63 14.27 1.92
CA GLU A 96 17.82 13.05 1.12
C GLU A 96 18.47 11.95 2.00
N ASN A 97 18.03 10.71 1.83
CA ASN A 97 18.46 9.55 2.64
C ASN A 97 18.10 9.61 4.14
N ALA A 98 17.22 10.51 4.55
CA ALA A 98 16.70 10.54 5.92
C ALA A 98 15.70 9.40 6.20
N ASN A 99 15.41 9.19 7.49
CA ASN A 99 14.42 8.22 7.99
C ASN A 99 14.69 6.77 7.54
N GLY A 100 15.95 6.42 7.25
CA GLY A 100 16.34 5.09 6.80
C GLY A 100 15.94 4.76 5.37
N ILE A 101 15.58 5.76 4.56
CA ILE A 101 15.17 5.58 3.16
C ILE A 101 16.31 6.01 2.25
N GLU A 102 17.22 5.08 1.95
CA GLU A 102 18.35 5.34 1.06
C GLU A 102 17.95 5.23 -0.42
N ALA A 103 18.66 5.90 -1.32
CA ALA A 103 18.50 5.64 -2.75
C ALA A 103 18.93 4.20 -3.10
N PRO A 104 18.16 3.43 -3.90
CA PRO A 104 17.00 3.83 -4.71
C PRO A 104 15.63 3.50 -4.07
N ASP A 105 15.55 3.32 -2.75
CA ASP A 105 14.32 2.88 -2.06
C ASP A 105 13.29 4.01 -1.84
N LEU A 106 13.68 5.27 -2.05
CA LEU A 106 12.72 6.38 -2.08
C LEU A 106 11.70 6.20 -3.21
N ILE A 107 10.44 5.99 -2.86
CA ILE A 107 9.33 5.99 -3.81
C ILE A 107 8.55 7.30 -3.71
N GLY A 108 8.53 8.00 -4.85
CA GLY A 108 7.88 9.28 -4.99
C GLY A 108 6.41 9.23 -5.40
N TRP A 109 5.98 8.18 -6.10
CA TRP A 109 4.60 8.10 -6.57
C TRP A 109 3.64 7.56 -5.50
N GLN A 110 2.37 7.96 -5.63
CA GLN A 110 1.28 7.60 -4.72
C GLN A 110 1.01 6.09 -4.65
N GLY A 111 0.37 5.67 -3.55
CA GLY A 111 -0.09 4.31 -3.29
C GLY A 111 0.35 3.74 -1.95
N GLY A 112 1.23 4.44 -1.22
CA GLY A 112 1.48 4.19 0.20
C GLY A 112 0.70 5.17 1.09
N GLN A 113 0.02 4.68 2.13
CA GLN A 113 -0.66 5.50 3.13
C GLN A 113 -0.81 4.80 4.49
N PRO A 114 -0.86 5.56 5.59
CA PRO A 114 -1.29 5.02 6.87
C PRO A 114 -2.82 4.81 6.86
N ILE A 115 -3.28 3.78 7.56
CA ILE A 115 -4.68 3.53 7.89
C ILE A 115 -4.79 3.38 9.41
N ILE A 116 -5.71 4.12 10.02
CA ILE A 116 -6.01 4.01 11.45
C ILE A 116 -7.33 3.26 11.58
N LEU A 117 -7.32 2.13 12.27
CA LEU A 117 -8.52 1.34 12.55
C LEU A 117 -9.36 2.00 13.65
N ASN A 118 -10.61 1.55 13.82
CA ASN A 118 -11.54 2.13 14.81
C ASN A 118 -11.05 2.06 16.26
N ASP A 119 -10.16 1.13 16.59
CA ASP A 119 -9.57 1.00 17.92
C ASP A 119 -8.23 1.75 18.09
N GLY A 120 -7.84 2.54 17.09
CA GLY A 120 -6.61 3.33 17.09
C GLY A 120 -5.38 2.60 16.55
N THR A 121 -5.48 1.29 16.24
CA THR A 121 -4.37 0.53 15.63
C THR A 121 -3.94 1.19 14.34
N GLN A 122 -2.63 1.43 14.18
CA GLN A 122 -2.07 2.04 12.98
C GLN A 122 -1.48 0.98 12.05
N LEU A 123 -1.86 1.02 10.77
CA LEU A 123 -1.34 0.17 9.72
C LEU A 123 -0.64 1.01 8.66
N SER A 124 0.52 0.57 8.23
CA SER A 124 1.26 1.16 7.12
C SER A 124 1.04 0.33 5.87
N ILE A 125 0.36 0.90 4.87
CA ILE A 125 -0.11 0.14 3.72
C ILE A 125 0.52 0.68 2.45
N GLY A 126 1.01 -0.23 1.61
CA GLY A 126 1.39 0.03 0.24
C GLY A 126 0.58 -0.81 -0.71
N PHE A 127 -0.03 -0.19 -1.72
CA PHE A 127 -0.70 -0.87 -2.82
C PHE A 127 -0.02 -0.47 -4.14
N SER A 128 0.04 -1.40 -5.08
CA SER A 128 0.63 -1.15 -6.40
C SER A 128 -0.03 -1.96 -7.50
N GLY A 129 -0.27 -1.29 -8.62
CA GLY A 129 -0.64 -1.91 -9.89
C GLY A 129 -1.74 -1.17 -10.64
N PHE A 130 -2.34 -0.15 -10.04
CA PHE A 130 -3.19 0.83 -10.72
C PHE A 130 -2.56 2.22 -10.68
N ARG A 131 -3.31 3.25 -11.08
CA ARG A 131 -2.89 4.64 -10.84
C ARG A 131 -2.81 4.88 -9.35
N GLY A 132 -1.89 5.72 -8.91
CA GLY A 132 -1.65 5.94 -7.49
C GLY A 132 -2.88 6.43 -6.72
N VAL A 133 -3.77 7.23 -7.33
CA VAL A 133 -5.05 7.63 -6.72
C VAL A 133 -6.00 6.44 -6.52
N THR A 134 -6.04 5.52 -7.49
CA THR A 134 -6.84 4.30 -7.45
C THR A 134 -6.29 3.31 -6.41
N ASP A 135 -4.97 3.15 -6.35
CA ASP A 135 -4.27 2.36 -5.33
C ASP A 135 -4.71 2.81 -3.92
N LEU A 136 -4.67 4.12 -3.64
CA LEU A 136 -5.08 4.69 -2.36
C LEU A 136 -6.58 4.49 -2.09
N GLU A 137 -7.43 4.72 -3.08
CA GLU A 137 -8.89 4.62 -2.95
C GLU A 137 -9.35 3.19 -2.62
N ILE A 138 -8.78 2.18 -3.29
CA ILE A 138 -9.08 0.75 -3.02
C ILE A 138 -8.80 0.43 -1.56
N VAL A 139 -7.62 0.82 -1.06
CA VAL A 139 -7.23 0.58 0.34
C VAL A 139 -8.20 1.29 1.29
N THR A 140 -8.48 2.58 1.07
CA THR A 140 -9.41 3.33 1.94
C THR A 140 -10.81 2.70 1.96
N LYS A 141 -11.32 2.25 0.80
CA LYS A 141 -12.64 1.59 0.72
C LYS A 141 -12.65 0.24 1.44
N ALA A 142 -11.60 -0.57 1.29
CA ALA A 142 -11.52 -1.88 1.92
C ALA A 142 -11.49 -1.80 3.45
N PHE A 143 -10.83 -0.79 4.01
CA PHE A 143 -10.69 -0.61 5.46
C PHE A 143 -11.80 0.23 6.11
N LYS A 144 -12.69 0.86 5.33
CA LYS A 144 -13.71 1.82 5.85
C LYS A 144 -14.62 1.27 6.96
N LYS A 145 -14.80 -0.05 7.05
CA LYS A 145 -15.72 -0.70 8.01
C LYS A 145 -15.02 -1.72 8.93
N ILE A 146 -13.69 -1.69 8.96
CA ILE A 146 -12.86 -2.62 9.72
C ILE A 146 -12.37 -1.91 10.98
#